data_AF-A0A0L8V7Z0-F1
#
_entry.id   AF-A0A0L8V7Z0-F1
#
_cell.length_a   1.000
_cell.length_b   1.000
_cell.length_c   1.000
_cell.angle_alpha   90.00
_cell.angle_beta   90.00
_cell.angle_gamma   90.00
#
_symmetry.space_group_name_H-M   'P 1'
#
loop_
_entity.id
_entity.type
_entity.pdbx_description
1 polymer ?
#
loop_
_entity_poly.entity_id
_entity_poly.type
_entity_poly.pdbx_seq_one_letter_code
_entity_poly.pdbx_strand_id
1 'polypeptide(L)'
;MGNVIVLSFVYLIGIVLLLAFNEINYRRLRLKGEFTRKFAHFTATLAVVPFPYIFPSHGYVLVLALLFFAALFITQYSKQLKSIHDIERKSIGSYLLPLSIYLTFLIADLQGNKFLFILPMLILAICDPMAAILGINITEYNGRIKLFGKKLNKTWLGSGAFLVTSFITSIIAIYFHTELFDLKTFWLALAIAVASTLAELISWRGSDNLTIPLSVVLMLILFL
;
A
#
# COMPACT_ATOMS: atom_id res chain seq x y z
N MET A 1 -12.64 -25.65 5.31
CA MET A 1 -11.17 -25.60 5.38
C MET A 1 -10.49 -25.88 4.03
N GLY A 2 -10.90 -26.90 3.26
CA GLY A 2 -10.30 -27.23 1.96
C GLY A 2 -10.22 -26.05 0.96
N ASN A 3 -11.31 -25.31 0.76
CA ASN A 3 -11.34 -24.18 -0.17
C ASN A 3 -10.38 -23.04 0.22
N VAL A 4 -10.22 -22.77 1.52
CA VAL A 4 -9.31 -21.72 2.01
C VAL A 4 -7.86 -22.08 1.73
N ILE A 5 -7.49 -23.35 1.94
CA ILE A 5 -6.13 -23.85 1.66
C ILE A 5 -5.85 -23.75 0.16
N VAL A 6 -6.77 -24.19 -0.70
CA VAL A 6 -6.63 -24.06 -2.16
C VAL A 6 -6.45 -22.61 -2.57
N LEU A 7 -7.26 -21.69 -2.03
CA LEU A 7 -7.13 -20.26 -2.30
C LEU A 7 -5.79 -19.68 -1.80
N SER A 8 -5.29 -20.11 -0.63
CA SER A 8 -3.95 -19.74 -0.16
C SER A 8 -2.86 -20.15 -1.17
N PHE A 9 -2.94 -21.38 -1.71
CA PHE A 9 -2.00 -21.83 -2.75
C PHE A 9 -2.11 -21.01 -4.03
N VAL A 10 -3.34 -20.70 -4.48
CA VAL A 10 -3.56 -19.83 -5.65
C VAL A 10 -2.92 -18.46 -5.43
N TYR A 11 -3.05 -17.86 -4.25
CA TYR A 11 -2.42 -16.59 -3.92
C TYR A 11 -0.89 -16.68 -3.88
N LEU A 12 -0.32 -17.74 -3.30
CA LEU A 12 1.13 -17.95 -3.30
C LEU A 12 1.68 -18.09 -4.73
N ILE A 13 1.01 -18.86 -5.58
CA ILE A 13 1.36 -18.99 -7.00
C ILE A 13 1.24 -17.62 -7.68
N GLY A 14 0.16 -16.88 -7.43
CA GLY A 14 -0.04 -15.54 -7.96
C GLY A 14 1.07 -14.56 -7.59
N ILE A 15 1.52 -14.56 -6.33
CA ILE A 15 2.66 -13.74 -5.86
C ILE A 15 3.94 -14.14 -6.60
N VAL A 16 4.23 -15.44 -6.73
CA VAL A 16 5.42 -15.91 -7.45
C VAL A 16 5.39 -15.48 -8.91
N LEU A 17 4.24 -15.64 -9.59
CA LEU A 17 4.05 -15.22 -10.98
C LEU A 17 4.22 -13.71 -11.13
N LEU A 18 3.70 -12.92 -10.20
CA LEU A 18 3.84 -11.46 -10.19
C LEU A 18 5.31 -11.05 -10.04
N LEU A 19 6.04 -11.65 -9.09
CA LEU A 19 7.47 -11.37 -8.89
C LEU A 19 8.30 -11.76 -10.11
N ALA A 20 8.02 -12.92 -10.70
CA ALA A 20 8.68 -13.40 -11.92
C ALA A 20 8.37 -12.49 -13.11
N PHE A 21 7.11 -12.12 -13.31
CA PHE A 21 6.68 -11.20 -14.35
C PHE A 21 7.39 -9.85 -14.22
N ASN A 22 7.45 -9.29 -13.00
CA ASN A 22 8.08 -8.00 -12.76
C ASN A 22 9.59 -8.04 -13.07
N GLU A 23 10.27 -9.12 -12.69
CA GLU A 23 11.69 -9.33 -12.99
C GLU A 23 11.96 -9.50 -14.50
N ILE A 24 11.10 -10.24 -15.20
CA ILE A 24 11.21 -10.41 -16.66
C ILE A 24 11.06 -9.07 -17.37
N ASN A 25 10.05 -8.27 -17.00
CA ASN A 25 9.83 -6.95 -17.59
C ASN A 25 11.00 -6.01 -17.31
N TYR A 26 11.51 -5.98 -16.07
CA TYR A 26 12.70 -5.21 -15.72
C TYR A 26 13.90 -5.57 -16.61
N ARG A 27 14.19 -6.86 -16.82
CA ARG A 27 15.34 -7.31 -17.63
C ARG A 27 15.15 -7.12 -19.13
N ARG A 28 13.95 -7.43 -19.66
CA ARG A 28 13.67 -7.39 -21.10
C ARG A 28 13.41 -5.97 -21.62
N LEU A 29 12.65 -5.16 -20.87
CA LEU A 29 12.25 -3.82 -21.29
C LEU A 29 13.18 -2.73 -20.76
N ARG A 30 14.21 -3.08 -19.96
CA ARG A 30 15.14 -2.15 -19.29
C ARG A 30 14.41 -1.02 -18.57
N LEU A 31 13.26 -1.33 -17.97
CA LEU A 31 12.46 -0.36 -17.23
C LEU A 31 13.24 0.11 -16.01
N LYS A 32 13.06 1.39 -15.65
CA LYS A 32 13.62 1.93 -14.40
C LYS A 32 13.07 1.12 -13.22
N GLY A 33 13.95 0.67 -12.31
CA GLY A 33 13.57 -0.17 -11.16
C GLY A 33 12.49 0.44 -10.27
N GLU A 34 12.39 1.77 -10.23
CA GLU A 34 11.33 2.48 -9.51
C GLU A 34 9.93 2.19 -10.06
N PHE A 35 9.77 2.10 -11.39
CA PHE A 35 8.49 1.81 -12.03
C PHE A 35 8.05 0.37 -11.77
N THR A 36 8.94 -0.60 -11.97
CA THR A 36 8.66 -2.03 -11.72
C THR A 36 8.35 -2.27 -10.25
N ARG A 37 9.06 -1.60 -9.34
CA ARG A 37 8.77 -1.68 -7.90
C ARG A 37 7.39 -1.13 -7.55
N LYS A 38 7.00 0.02 -8.11
CA LYS A 38 5.67 0.62 -7.86
C LYS A 38 4.55 -0.21 -8.48
N PHE A 39 4.76 -0.81 -9.65
CA PHE A 39 3.83 -1.74 -10.25
C PHE A 39 3.63 -2.98 -9.37
N ALA A 40 4.70 -3.62 -8.93
CA ALA A 40 4.60 -4.77 -8.01
C ALA A 40 3.92 -4.39 -6.68
N HIS A 41 4.21 -3.19 -6.16
CA HIS A 41 3.52 -2.68 -4.98
C HIS A 41 2.01 -2.57 -5.22
N PHE A 42 1.59 -1.82 -6.24
CA PHE A 42 0.19 -1.64 -6.64
C PHE A 42 -0.55 -2.98 -6.77
N THR A 43 0.01 -3.91 -7.55
CA THR A 43 -0.64 -5.19 -7.81
C THR A 43 -0.68 -6.08 -6.56
N ALA A 44 0.38 -6.10 -5.75
CA ALA A 44 0.39 -6.87 -4.51
C ALA A 44 -0.61 -6.32 -3.49
N THR A 45 -0.68 -5.00 -3.29
CA THR A 45 -1.63 -4.36 -2.38
C THR A 45 -3.08 -4.51 -2.85
N LEU A 46 -3.34 -4.43 -4.15
CA LEU A 46 -4.68 -4.60 -4.68
C LEU A 46 -5.16 -6.05 -4.57
N ALA A 47 -4.25 -7.02 -4.80
CA ALA A 47 -4.56 -8.44 -4.70
C ALA A 47 -5.00 -8.87 -3.30
N VAL A 48 -4.54 -8.18 -2.25
CA VAL A 48 -4.92 -8.52 -0.87
C VAL A 48 -6.25 -7.92 -0.44
N VAL A 49 -6.81 -6.90 -1.12
CA VAL A 49 -8.08 -6.26 -0.74
C VAL A 49 -9.23 -7.25 -0.45
N PRO A 50 -9.42 -8.34 -1.22
CA PRO A 50 -10.46 -9.33 -0.96
C PRO A 50 -10.23 -10.23 0.27
N PHE A 51 -9.06 -10.16 0.93
CA PHE A 51 -8.68 -11.08 2.01
C PHE A 51 -9.73 -11.22 3.12
N PRO A 52 -10.39 -10.15 3.61
CA PRO A 52 -11.38 -10.28 4.70
C PRO A 52 -12.64 -11.07 4.31
N TYR A 53 -12.84 -11.34 3.02
CA TYR A 53 -13.92 -12.19 2.51
C TYR A 53 -13.48 -13.63 2.26
N ILE A 54 -12.17 -13.87 2.16
CA ILE A 54 -11.59 -15.16 1.81
C ILE A 54 -11.06 -15.89 3.05
N PHE A 55 -10.35 -15.16 3.92
CA PHE A 55 -9.67 -15.72 5.08
C PHE A 55 -10.52 -15.51 6.33
N PRO A 56 -10.92 -16.60 7.02
CA PRO A 56 -11.80 -16.52 8.18
C PRO A 56 -11.08 -16.16 9.48
N SER A 57 -9.75 -16.07 9.47
CA SER A 57 -8.94 -15.75 10.65
C SER A 57 -7.61 -15.13 10.23
N HIS A 58 -7.12 -14.19 11.05
CA HIS A 58 -5.81 -13.57 10.89
C HIS A 58 -4.65 -14.58 10.82
N GLY A 59 -4.81 -15.80 11.36
CA GLY A 59 -3.76 -16.83 11.32
C GLY A 59 -3.33 -17.23 9.91
N TYR A 60 -4.27 -17.31 8.95
CA TYR A 60 -3.94 -17.59 7.55
C TYR A 60 -3.13 -16.46 6.91
N VAL A 61 -3.53 -15.23 7.18
CA VAL A 61 -2.86 -14.02 6.66
C VAL A 61 -1.48 -13.85 7.29
N LEU A 62 -1.31 -14.22 8.56
CA LEU A 62 0.00 -14.23 9.23
C LEU A 62 0.98 -15.14 8.49
N VAL A 63 0.57 -16.38 8.18
CA VAL A 63 1.43 -17.34 7.46
C VAL A 63 1.80 -16.80 6.08
N LEU A 64 0.84 -16.26 5.33
CA LEU A 64 1.11 -15.65 4.03
C LEU A 64 2.05 -14.45 4.12
N ALA A 65 1.87 -13.57 5.11
CA ALA A 65 2.72 -12.42 5.34
C ALA A 65 4.16 -12.83 5.71
N LEU A 66 4.33 -13.85 6.55
CA LEU A 66 5.63 -14.41 6.92
C LEU A 66 6.34 -15.04 5.72
N LEU A 67 5.62 -15.82 4.90
CA LEU A 67 6.17 -16.41 3.67
C LEU A 67 6.60 -15.33 2.69
N PHE A 68 5.77 -14.29 2.50
CA PHE A 68 6.10 -13.19 1.61
C PHE A 68 7.30 -12.38 2.11
N PHE A 69 7.37 -12.10 3.42
CA PHE A 69 8.52 -11.46 4.04
C PHE A 69 9.79 -12.29 3.86
N ALA A 70 9.73 -13.60 4.12
CA ALA A 70 10.86 -14.51 3.95
C ALA A 70 11.35 -14.54 2.49
N ALA A 71 10.43 -14.57 1.52
CA ALA A 71 10.78 -14.53 0.11
C ALA A 71 11.53 -13.23 -0.25
N LEU A 72 11.05 -12.07 0.21
CA LEU A 72 11.73 -10.78 0.01
C LEU A 72 13.08 -10.71 0.73
N PHE A 73 13.19 -11.31 1.90
CA PHE A 73 14.44 -11.37 2.65
C PHE A 73 15.48 -12.21 1.91
N ILE A 74 15.14 -13.44 1.53
CA ILE A 74 16.04 -14.37 0.83
C ILE A 74 16.50 -13.76 -0.51
N THR A 75 15.59 -13.18 -1.27
CA THR A 75 15.90 -12.62 -2.60
C THR A 75 16.81 -11.38 -2.54
N GLN A 76 16.77 -10.61 -1.45
CA GLN A 76 17.70 -9.52 -1.23
C GLN A 76 19.16 -10.00 -1.11
N TYR A 77 19.39 -11.09 -0.35
CA TYR A 77 20.74 -11.63 -0.15
C TYR A 77 21.24 -12.43 -1.35
N SER A 78 20.36 -13.06 -2.14
CA SER A 78 20.74 -13.79 -3.35
C SER A 78 21.02 -12.88 -4.56
N LYS A 79 20.90 -11.55 -4.43
CA LYS A 79 21.00 -10.56 -5.53
C LYS A 79 20.02 -10.85 -6.69
N GLN A 80 18.94 -11.57 -6.41
CA GLN A 80 17.83 -11.81 -7.33
C GLN A 80 16.73 -10.75 -7.10
N LEU A 81 15.77 -10.65 -8.02
CA LEU A 81 14.74 -9.60 -8.02
C LEU A 81 15.30 -8.17 -8.03
N LYS A 82 16.15 -7.87 -9.03
CA LYS A 82 16.62 -6.49 -9.25
C LYS A 82 15.47 -5.52 -9.52
N SER A 83 14.36 -6.00 -10.09
CA SER A 83 13.11 -5.23 -10.23
C SER A 83 12.57 -4.59 -8.94
N ILE A 84 12.95 -5.11 -7.76
CA ILE A 84 12.53 -4.63 -6.44
C ILE A 84 13.72 -4.04 -5.65
N HIS A 85 14.90 -4.65 -5.76
CA HIS A 85 16.08 -4.30 -4.97
C HIS A 85 17.05 -3.33 -5.66
N ASP A 86 16.99 -3.20 -6.98
CA ASP A 86 17.87 -2.32 -7.77
C ASP A 86 17.30 -0.90 -7.85
N ILE A 87 17.37 -0.23 -6.70
CA ILE A 87 17.02 1.17 -6.53
C ILE A 87 18.24 1.92 -5.99
N GLU A 88 18.47 3.14 -6.46
CA GLU A 88 19.59 3.99 -6.01
C GLU A 88 19.59 4.28 -4.51
N ARG A 89 18.48 3.98 -3.81
CA ARG A 89 18.22 4.34 -2.41
C ARG A 89 17.94 3.09 -1.58
N LYS A 90 18.65 2.88 -0.46
CA LYS A 90 18.28 1.86 0.54
C LYS A 90 16.89 2.17 1.10
N SER A 91 15.89 1.33 0.81
CA SER A 91 14.51 1.44 1.32
C SER A 91 14.10 0.17 2.05
N ILE A 92 13.46 0.32 3.21
CA ILE A 92 12.97 -0.79 4.03
C ILE A 92 11.50 -1.13 3.66
N GLY A 93 10.86 -0.30 2.84
CA GLY A 93 9.43 -0.38 2.56
C GLY A 93 8.94 -1.72 2.00
N SER A 94 9.79 -2.47 1.29
CA SER A 94 9.42 -3.80 0.80
C SER A 94 9.10 -4.78 1.94
N TYR A 95 9.81 -4.68 3.08
CA TYR A 95 9.58 -5.49 4.27
C TYR A 95 8.39 -5.01 5.10
N LEU A 96 8.12 -3.71 5.05
CA LEU A 96 7.03 -3.09 5.81
C LEU A 96 5.66 -3.39 5.19
N LEU A 97 5.60 -3.73 3.90
CA LEU A 97 4.35 -4.07 3.24
C LEU A 97 3.69 -5.35 3.81
N PRO A 98 4.35 -6.53 3.86
CA PRO A 98 3.77 -7.72 4.49
C PRO A 98 3.36 -7.47 5.96
N LEU A 99 4.15 -6.69 6.69
CA LEU A 99 3.84 -6.32 8.07
C LEU A 99 2.56 -5.48 8.16
N SER A 100 2.43 -4.47 7.29
CA SER A 100 1.26 -3.61 7.22
C SER A 100 -0.01 -4.39 6.87
N ILE A 101 0.05 -5.27 5.87
CA ILE A 101 -1.05 -6.17 5.49
C ILE A 101 -1.48 -7.01 6.69
N TYR A 102 -0.55 -7.62 7.42
CA TYR A 102 -0.91 -8.44 8.57
C TYR A 102 -1.52 -7.61 9.70
N LEU A 103 -0.92 -6.46 10.04
CA LEU A 103 -1.40 -5.63 11.16
C LEU A 103 -2.79 -5.05 10.90
N THR A 104 -3.05 -4.51 9.70
CA THR A 104 -4.39 -4.02 9.36
C THR A 104 -5.40 -5.14 9.33
N PHE A 105 -5.02 -6.33 8.85
CA PHE A 105 -5.91 -7.49 8.83
C PHE A 105 -6.23 -7.98 10.23
N LEU A 106 -5.22 -8.06 11.11
CA LEU A 106 -5.38 -8.43 12.51
C LEU A 106 -6.35 -7.47 13.21
N ILE A 107 -6.19 -6.16 13.01
CA ILE A 107 -7.09 -5.16 13.61
C ILE A 107 -8.52 -5.32 13.07
N ALA A 108 -8.69 -5.53 11.76
CA ALA A 108 -10.00 -5.74 11.15
C ALA A 108 -10.68 -7.02 11.65
N ASP A 109 -9.91 -8.11 11.83
CA ASP A 109 -10.39 -9.40 12.35
C ASP A 109 -10.81 -9.28 13.82
N LEU A 110 -9.98 -8.65 14.66
CA LEU A 110 -10.27 -8.44 16.08
C LEU A 110 -11.49 -7.54 16.33
N GLN A 111 -11.69 -6.54 15.47
CA GLN A 111 -12.84 -5.62 15.56
C GLN A 111 -14.09 -6.14 14.82
N GLY A 112 -13.99 -7.26 14.10
CA GLY A 112 -15.08 -7.78 13.29
C GLY A 112 -15.51 -6.86 12.13
N ASN A 113 -14.68 -5.88 11.75
CA ASN A 113 -15.00 -4.92 10.70
C ASN A 113 -14.00 -4.98 9.55
N LYS A 114 -14.42 -5.63 8.45
CA LYS A 114 -13.64 -5.80 7.21
C LYS A 114 -13.22 -4.48 6.57
N PHE A 115 -13.99 -3.40 6.78
CA PHE A 115 -13.72 -2.09 6.22
C PHE A 115 -12.42 -1.49 6.75
N LEU A 116 -12.04 -1.83 7.99
CA LEU A 116 -10.76 -1.47 8.60
C LEU A 116 -9.54 -2.08 7.89
N PHE A 117 -9.73 -3.05 7.00
CA PHE A 117 -8.66 -3.56 6.14
C PHE A 117 -8.78 -3.03 4.71
N ILE A 118 -9.99 -3.01 4.16
CA ILE A 118 -10.26 -2.68 2.76
C ILE A 118 -9.83 -1.26 2.42
N LEU A 119 -10.28 -0.25 3.17
CA LEU A 119 -9.97 1.15 2.85
C LEU A 119 -8.47 1.49 2.98
N PRO A 120 -7.77 1.11 4.07
CA PRO A 120 -6.33 1.32 4.17
C PRO A 120 -5.53 0.68 3.03
N MET A 121 -5.90 -0.54 2.62
CA MET A 121 -5.24 -1.23 1.51
C MET A 121 -5.54 -0.58 0.16
N LEU A 122 -6.76 -0.08 -0.06
CA LEU A 122 -7.11 0.68 -1.27
C LEU A 122 -6.34 2.00 -1.37
N ILE A 123 -6.24 2.76 -0.28
CA ILE A 123 -5.48 4.00 -0.24
C ILE A 123 -4.00 3.71 -0.52
N LEU A 124 -3.42 2.70 0.13
CA LEU A 124 -2.04 2.33 -0.12
C LEU A 124 -1.83 1.86 -1.57
N ALA A 125 -2.75 1.05 -2.10
CA ALA A 125 -2.66 0.54 -3.45
C ALA A 125 -2.73 1.64 -4.51
N ILE A 126 -3.65 2.59 -4.38
CA ILE A 126 -3.95 3.55 -5.46
C ILE A 126 -3.20 4.87 -5.27
N CYS A 127 -3.25 5.43 -4.05
CA CYS A 127 -2.80 6.80 -3.79
C CYS A 127 -1.27 6.91 -3.78
N ASP A 128 -0.56 5.94 -3.21
CA ASP A 128 0.91 5.97 -3.16
C ASP A 128 1.57 5.84 -4.55
N PRO A 129 1.12 4.94 -5.45
CA PRO A 129 1.58 4.94 -6.84
C PRO A 129 1.22 6.21 -7.60
N MET A 130 0.00 6.76 -7.42
CA MET A 130 -0.39 8.01 -8.07
C MET A 130 0.48 9.19 -7.66
N ALA A 131 0.77 9.32 -6.36
CA ALA A 131 1.67 10.34 -5.83
C ALA A 131 3.08 10.22 -6.40
N ALA A 132 3.58 9.00 -6.55
CA ALA A 132 4.89 8.75 -7.15
C ALA A 132 4.91 9.07 -8.66
N ILE A 133 3.92 8.61 -9.42
CA ILE A 133 3.83 8.83 -10.87
C ILE A 133 3.78 10.33 -11.17
N LEU A 134 2.90 11.08 -10.50
CA LEU A 134 2.76 12.51 -10.72
C LEU A 134 3.94 13.30 -10.15
N GLY A 135 4.49 12.86 -9.01
CA GLY A 135 5.68 13.46 -8.41
C GLY A 135 6.96 13.26 -9.22
N ILE A 136 7.07 12.19 -10.02
CA ILE A 136 8.23 11.89 -10.87
C ILE A 136 8.06 12.47 -12.28
N ASN A 137 6.87 12.36 -12.87
CA ASN A 137 6.65 12.72 -14.28
C ASN A 137 6.46 14.22 -14.52
N ILE A 138 5.97 14.98 -13.53
CA ILE A 138 5.77 16.42 -13.67
C ILE A 138 6.95 17.12 -13.00
N THR A 139 7.90 17.63 -13.81
CA THR A 139 9.06 18.37 -13.32
C THR A 139 8.83 19.89 -13.29
N GLU A 140 7.86 20.39 -14.07
CA GLU A 140 7.47 21.80 -14.08
C GLU A 140 6.69 22.15 -12.81
N TYR A 141 7.06 23.25 -12.14
CA TYR A 141 6.47 23.73 -10.88
C TYR A 141 6.50 22.75 -9.69
N ASN A 142 7.24 21.64 -9.81
CA ASN A 142 7.27 20.58 -8.82
C ASN A 142 8.43 20.72 -7.81
N GLY A 143 8.28 21.67 -6.89
CA GLY A 143 9.25 21.88 -5.82
C GLY A 143 9.32 20.69 -4.85
N ARG A 144 10.54 20.30 -4.43
CA ARG A 144 10.72 19.38 -3.31
C ARG A 144 10.28 20.07 -2.01
N ILE A 145 9.52 19.35 -1.20
CA ILE A 145 9.02 19.87 0.07
C ILE A 145 10.20 20.00 1.04
N LYS A 146 10.34 21.16 1.68
CA LYS A 146 11.30 21.38 2.77
C LYS A 146 10.51 21.49 4.07
N LEU A 147 10.77 20.60 5.00
CA LEU A 147 10.12 20.56 6.31
C LEU A 147 11.21 20.58 7.39
N PHE A 148 11.14 21.52 8.32
CA PHE A 148 12.14 21.74 9.38
C PHE A 148 13.61 21.77 8.87
N GLY A 149 13.87 22.46 7.76
CA GLY A 149 15.21 22.59 7.18
C GLY A 149 15.74 21.34 6.46
N LYS A 150 15.03 20.20 6.48
CA LYS A 150 15.38 18.99 5.73
C LYS A 150 14.63 18.96 4.39
N LYS A 151 15.36 18.72 3.30
CA LYS A 151 14.75 18.43 1.99
C LYS A 151 14.12 17.04 2.03
N LEU A 152 12.80 16.97 1.97
CA LEU A 152 12.10 15.71 1.77
C LEU A 152 12.28 15.28 0.31
N ASN A 153 12.32 13.97 0.08
CA ASN A 153 12.24 13.39 -1.26
C ASN A 153 10.77 13.23 -1.72
N LYS A 154 9.93 14.20 -1.35
CA LYS A 154 8.50 14.30 -1.66
C LYS A 154 8.25 15.64 -2.33
N THR A 155 7.23 15.72 -3.17
CA THR A 155 6.95 16.90 -3.97
C THR A 155 5.54 17.41 -3.74
N TRP A 156 5.31 18.70 -3.93
CA TRP A 156 3.99 19.30 -3.72
C TRP A 156 2.91 18.68 -4.60
N LEU A 157 3.23 18.40 -5.87
CA LEU A 157 2.30 17.72 -6.78
C LEU A 157 2.01 16.28 -6.35
N GLY A 158 3.03 15.54 -5.88
CA GLY A 158 2.84 14.17 -5.41
C GLY A 158 1.91 14.10 -4.20
N SER A 159 2.13 14.94 -3.19
CA SER A 159 1.28 14.96 -1.99
C SER A 159 -0.10 15.56 -2.27
N GLY A 160 -0.22 16.53 -3.19
CA GLY A 160 -1.52 17.02 -3.65
C GLY A 160 -2.33 15.93 -4.39
N ALA A 161 -1.66 15.17 -5.26
CA ALA A 161 -2.27 14.02 -5.93
C ALA A 161 -2.68 12.93 -4.92
N PHE A 162 -1.84 12.65 -3.92
CA PHE A 162 -2.17 11.73 -2.84
C PHE A 162 -3.45 12.18 -2.11
N LEU A 163 -3.51 13.46 -1.70
CA LEU A 163 -4.66 14.01 -0.99
C LEU A 163 -5.96 13.87 -1.80
N VAL A 164 -5.94 14.30 -3.07
CA VAL A 164 -7.13 14.25 -3.94
C VAL A 164 -7.56 12.80 -4.21
N THR A 165 -6.63 11.92 -4.56
CA THR A 165 -6.96 10.51 -4.82
C THR A 165 -7.41 9.79 -3.56
N SER A 166 -6.82 10.08 -2.40
CA SER A 166 -7.23 9.51 -1.11
C SER A 166 -8.62 10.00 -0.72
N PHE A 167 -8.94 11.27 -0.98
CA PHE A 167 -10.27 11.82 -0.70
C PHE A 167 -11.34 11.14 -1.56
N ILE A 168 -11.14 11.07 -2.87
CA ILE A 168 -12.07 10.41 -3.80
C ILE A 168 -12.23 8.92 -3.45
N THR A 169 -11.13 8.22 -3.22
CA THR A 169 -11.15 6.79 -2.84
C THR A 169 -11.91 6.57 -1.54
N SER A 170 -11.70 7.45 -0.55
CA SER A 170 -12.40 7.35 0.74
C SER A 170 -13.89 7.64 0.62
N ILE A 171 -14.30 8.65 -0.16
CA ILE A 171 -15.73 8.91 -0.43
C ILE A 171 -16.39 7.68 -1.02
N ILE A 172 -15.81 7.13 -2.09
CA ILE A 172 -16.37 5.98 -2.80
C ILE A 172 -16.46 4.78 -1.86
N ALA A 173 -15.39 4.46 -1.14
CA ALA A 173 -15.35 3.31 -0.25
C ALA A 173 -16.32 3.45 0.93
N ILE A 174 -16.40 4.63 1.57
CA ILE A 174 -17.32 4.86 2.68
C ILE A 174 -18.77 4.79 2.18
N TYR A 175 -19.07 5.40 1.02
CA TYR A 175 -20.40 5.32 0.41
C TYR A 175 -20.83 3.87 0.17
N PHE A 176 -19.96 3.03 -0.37
CA PHE A 176 -20.27 1.59 -0.55
C PHE A 176 -20.33 0.80 0.77
N HIS A 177 -19.77 1.32 1.86
CA HIS A 177 -19.83 0.68 3.17
C HIS A 177 -21.08 1.06 3.97
N THR A 178 -21.49 2.33 3.92
CA THR A 178 -22.58 2.89 4.72
C THR A 178 -23.87 3.11 3.94
N GLU A 179 -23.81 3.12 2.60
CA GLU A 179 -24.90 3.51 1.68
C GLU A 179 -25.40 4.95 1.89
N LEU A 180 -24.65 5.77 2.61
CA LEU A 180 -24.99 7.16 2.92
C LEU A 180 -24.07 8.12 2.17
N PHE A 181 -24.65 9.17 1.59
CA PHE A 181 -23.94 10.24 0.91
C PHE A 181 -24.20 11.58 1.60
N ASP A 182 -23.78 11.67 2.86
CA ASP A 182 -24.07 12.77 3.77
C ASP A 182 -22.81 13.58 4.15
N LEU A 183 -23.00 14.66 4.90
CA LEU A 183 -21.89 15.52 5.34
C LEU A 183 -20.85 14.76 6.19
N LYS A 184 -21.28 13.73 6.94
CA LYS A 184 -20.37 12.89 7.73
C LYS A 184 -19.43 12.11 6.82
N THR A 185 -19.93 11.55 5.72
CA THR A 185 -19.13 10.82 4.73
C THR A 185 -18.05 11.72 4.13
N PHE A 186 -18.41 12.93 3.71
CA PHE A 186 -17.43 13.90 3.19
C PHE A 186 -16.40 14.32 4.24
N TRP A 187 -16.85 14.61 5.46
CA TRP A 187 -15.95 15.03 6.54
C TRP A 187 -14.97 13.92 6.91
N LEU A 188 -15.44 12.68 7.06
CA LEU A 188 -14.61 11.52 7.39
C LEU A 188 -13.62 11.23 6.26
N ALA A 189 -14.07 11.24 5.00
CA ALA A 189 -13.20 11.06 3.85
C ALA A 189 -12.10 12.13 3.79
N LEU A 190 -12.42 13.39 4.08
CA LEU A 190 -11.45 14.48 4.12
C LEU A 190 -10.46 14.28 5.26
N ALA A 191 -10.94 13.91 6.45
CA ALA A 191 -10.09 13.65 7.61
C ALA A 191 -9.10 12.50 7.35
N ILE A 192 -9.58 11.41 6.73
CA ILE A 192 -8.74 10.28 6.31
C ILE A 192 -7.71 10.72 5.27
N ALA A 193 -8.12 11.49 4.26
CA ALA A 193 -7.22 11.98 3.22
C ALA A 193 -6.11 12.87 3.79
N VAL A 194 -6.45 13.79 4.70
CA VAL A 194 -5.47 14.66 5.36
C VAL A 194 -4.53 13.84 6.24
N ALA A 195 -5.06 12.95 7.09
CA ALA A 195 -4.25 12.13 7.99
C ALA A 195 -3.26 11.23 7.22
N SER A 196 -3.73 10.56 6.17
CA SER A 196 -2.90 9.69 5.34
C SER A 196 -1.89 10.48 4.50
N THR A 197 -2.23 11.67 4.02
CA THR A 197 -1.26 12.57 3.35
C THR A 197 -0.17 13.03 4.32
N LEU A 198 -0.53 13.38 5.56
CA LEU A 198 0.45 13.70 6.59
C LEU A 198 1.35 12.51 6.92
N ALA A 199 0.79 11.30 7.01
CA ALA A 199 1.55 10.08 7.19
C ALA A 199 2.53 9.85 6.02
N GLU A 200 2.11 10.08 4.78
CA GLU A 200 2.93 10.01 3.57
C GLU A 200 4.09 11.02 3.60
N LEU A 201 3.82 12.26 4.00
CA LEU A 201 4.79 13.36 4.09
C LEU A 201 5.87 13.14 5.14
N ILE A 202 5.48 12.64 6.32
CA ILE A 202 6.39 12.41 7.45
C ILE A 202 7.22 11.13 7.25
N SER A 203 6.75 10.23 6.39
CA SER A 203 7.39 8.93 6.16
C SER A 203 8.76 9.04 5.53
N TRP A 204 9.67 8.21 6.02
CA TRP A 204 11.08 8.19 5.63
C TRP A 204 11.49 6.79 5.17
N ARG A 205 12.26 6.72 4.06
CA ARG A 205 12.86 5.47 3.53
C ARG A 205 11.88 4.32 3.24
N GLY A 206 10.62 4.63 2.91
CA GLY A 206 9.60 3.63 2.58
C GLY A 206 8.74 3.20 3.77
N SER A 207 8.78 3.93 4.88
CA SER A 207 7.89 3.70 6.03
C SER A 207 6.42 4.01 5.73
N ASP A 208 6.15 4.72 4.63
CA ASP A 208 4.81 5.03 4.10
C ASP A 208 3.97 3.76 3.91
N ASN A 209 4.58 2.65 3.51
CA ASN A 209 3.92 1.35 3.40
C ASN A 209 3.27 0.85 4.72
N LEU A 210 3.73 1.35 5.87
CA LEU A 210 3.17 1.02 7.19
C LEU A 210 2.37 2.18 7.79
N THR A 211 2.92 3.39 7.76
CA THR A 211 2.30 4.56 8.40
C THR A 211 1.00 4.97 7.71
N ILE A 212 0.90 4.87 6.39
CA ILE A 212 -0.32 5.22 5.65
C ILE A 212 -1.47 4.30 6.10
N PRO A 213 -1.38 2.96 5.98
CA PRO A 213 -2.51 2.12 6.39
C PRO A 213 -2.87 2.26 7.86
N LEU A 214 -1.88 2.34 8.76
CA LEU A 214 -2.15 2.52 10.19
C LEU A 214 -2.83 3.85 10.50
N SER A 215 -2.47 4.94 9.80
CA SER A 215 -3.14 6.23 9.97
C SER A 215 -4.60 6.16 9.54
N VAL A 216 -4.92 5.45 8.44
CA VAL A 216 -6.29 5.26 7.97
C VAL A 216 -7.07 4.40 8.96
N VAL A 217 -6.50 3.29 9.43
CA VAL A 217 -7.12 2.43 10.45
C VAL A 217 -7.45 3.23 11.71
N LEU A 218 -6.52 4.05 12.19
CA LEU A 218 -6.73 4.88 13.37
C LEU A 218 -7.91 5.84 13.17
N MET A 219 -7.98 6.51 12.01
CA MET A 219 -9.10 7.41 11.70
C MET A 219 -10.43 6.67 11.64
N LEU A 220 -10.45 5.46 11.06
CA LEU A 220 -11.66 4.64 11.02
C LEU A 220 -12.08 4.21 12.43
N ILE A 221 -11.16 3.74 13.27
CA ILE A 221 -11.50 3.34 14.65
C ILE A 221 -12.05 4.50 15.48
N LEU A 222 -11.57 5.73 15.25
CA LEU A 222 -11.97 6.89 16.03
C LEU A 222 -13.31 7.50 15.60
N PHE A 223 -13.68 7.37 14.33
CA PHE A 223 -14.76 8.15 13.73
C PHE A 223 -15.82 7.35 12.97
N LEU A 224 -15.62 6.04 12.77
CA LEU A 224 -16.60 5.12 12.18
C LEU A 224 -17.33 4.37 13.30
#